data_AF-A0A9E5K6F2-F1
#
_entry.id   AF-A0A9E5K6F2-F1
#
_cell.length_a   1.000
_cell.length_b   1.000
_cell.length_c   1.000
_cell.angle_alpha   90.00
_cell.angle_beta   90.00
_cell.angle_gamma   90.00
#
_symmetry.space_group_name_H-M   'P 1'
#
loop_
_entity.id
_entity.type
_entity.pdbx_description
1 polymer ?
#
loop_
_entity_poly.entity_id
_entity_poly.type
_entity_poly.pdbx_seq_one_letter_code
_entity_poly.pdbx_strand_id
1 'polypeptide(L)'
;MEFPTKAEAKLSAKTTGLALFLLAVGALTSISLLSAFQAVIAVAAGLSFFQIRRVRIPTSAWVLVALAFVMGLSVFFNFSLYERPWKAFFKIRYYLVGALSIVPLSFYFNEYLSREKREVVLRRLFQLLVLAANLGAVSGMIGYWTGFNPLRLAQVDTHRNAGTFGLSITYGHSIAWFSVFLISFWFHRKQWSKWFPDLYLAVSIVVSAISLFTSHTR
;
A
#
# COMPACT_ATOMS: atom_id res chain seq x y z
N MET A 1 9.48 -31.14 -14.10
CA MET A 1 9.13 -29.92 -13.33
C MET A 1 8.34 -30.38 -12.13
N GLU A 2 8.95 -30.33 -10.94
CA GLU A 2 8.29 -30.73 -9.70
C GLU A 2 7.27 -29.68 -9.27
N PHE A 3 6.11 -30.14 -8.79
CA PHE A 3 5.12 -29.27 -8.18
C PHE A 3 5.67 -28.74 -6.85
N PRO A 4 5.32 -27.49 -6.45
CA PRO A 4 5.82 -26.93 -5.21
C PRO A 4 5.42 -27.83 -4.04
N THR A 5 6.37 -28.04 -3.14
CA THR A 5 6.13 -28.84 -1.93
C THR A 5 5.07 -28.13 -1.07
N LYS A 6 4.34 -28.90 -0.24
CA LYS A 6 3.40 -28.32 0.73
C LYS A 6 4.09 -27.28 1.65
N ALA A 7 5.39 -27.43 1.88
CA ALA A 7 6.21 -26.51 2.64
C ALA A 7 6.39 -25.15 1.94
N GLU A 8 6.75 -25.14 0.65
CA GLU A 8 6.92 -23.93 -0.15
C GLU A 8 5.61 -23.14 -0.28
N ALA A 9 4.51 -23.85 -0.51
CA ALA A 9 3.18 -23.25 -0.56
C ALA A 9 2.82 -22.54 0.76
N LYS A 10 3.06 -23.21 1.90
CA LYS A 10 2.84 -22.63 3.23
C LYS A 10 3.76 -21.45 3.51
N LEU A 11 5.02 -21.52 3.07
CA LEU A 11 5.99 -20.44 3.22
C LEU A 11 5.57 -19.21 2.41
N SER A 12 5.24 -19.39 1.13
CA SER A 12 4.72 -18.32 0.26
C SER A 12 3.50 -17.63 0.87
N ALA A 13 2.54 -18.40 1.40
CA ALA A 13 1.37 -17.85 2.07
C ALA A 13 1.71 -17.01 3.32
N LYS A 14 2.62 -17.49 4.17
CA LYS A 14 3.08 -16.73 5.35
C LYS A 14 3.79 -15.44 4.94
N THR A 15 4.65 -15.51 3.94
CA THR A 15 5.38 -14.35 3.39
C THR A 15 4.41 -13.34 2.81
N THR A 16 3.36 -13.79 2.10
CA THR A 16 2.29 -12.93 1.57
C THR A 16 1.51 -12.24 2.69
N GLY A 17 1.16 -12.97 3.76
CA GLY A 17 0.50 -12.40 4.94
C GLY A 17 1.35 -11.31 5.61
N LEU A 18 2.66 -11.54 5.75
CA LEU A 18 3.59 -10.54 6.27
C LEU A 18 3.68 -9.31 5.35
N ALA A 19 3.76 -9.51 4.03
CA ALA A 19 3.76 -8.42 3.07
C ALA A 19 2.50 -7.55 3.21
N LEU A 20 1.32 -8.17 3.29
CA LEU A 20 0.06 -7.45 3.48
C LEU A 20 -0.01 -6.68 4.80
N PHE A 21 0.52 -7.25 5.89
CA PHE A 21 0.64 -6.54 7.16
C PHE A 21 1.54 -5.31 7.04
N LEU A 22 2.72 -5.46 6.43
CA LEU A 22 3.65 -4.35 6.19
C LEU A 22 3.01 -3.26 5.30
N LEU A 23 2.25 -3.66 4.29
CA LEU A 23 1.50 -2.73 3.44
C LEU A 23 0.45 -1.97 4.27
N ALA A 24 -0.36 -2.66 5.06
CA ALA A 24 -1.41 -2.04 5.86
C ALA A 24 -0.85 -1.03 6.86
N VAL A 25 0.25 -1.36 7.56
CA VAL A 25 0.89 -0.41 8.48
C VAL A 25 1.59 0.71 7.70
N GLY A 26 2.31 0.37 6.62
CA GLY A 26 3.25 1.27 5.96
C GLY A 26 2.66 2.21 4.90
N ALA A 27 1.50 1.90 4.32
CA ALA A 27 0.98 2.59 3.12
C ALA A 27 0.91 4.12 3.24
N LEU A 28 0.59 4.62 4.45
CA LEU A 28 0.46 6.06 4.73
C LEU A 28 1.37 6.55 5.86
N THR A 29 2.21 5.67 6.43
CA THR A 29 3.02 6.00 7.61
C THR A 29 4.51 5.89 7.36
N SER A 30 4.99 5.05 6.44
CA SER A 30 6.42 4.77 6.33
C SER A 30 6.85 4.23 4.96
N ILE A 31 7.73 4.97 4.29
CA ILE A 31 8.41 4.53 3.05
C ILE A 31 9.25 3.27 3.31
N SER A 32 9.87 3.15 4.48
CA SER A 32 10.69 1.98 4.84
C SER A 32 9.84 0.72 4.93
N LEU A 33 8.67 0.79 5.57
CA LEU A 33 7.74 -0.33 5.64
C LEU A 33 7.18 -0.68 4.26
N LEU A 34 6.87 0.33 3.42
CA LEU A 34 6.42 0.10 2.05
C LEU A 34 7.52 -0.56 1.19
N SER A 35 8.77 -0.17 1.38
CA SER A 35 9.93 -0.79 0.70
C SER A 35 10.13 -2.24 1.17
N ALA A 36 9.97 -2.49 2.47
CA ALA A 36 9.99 -3.85 3.04
C ALA A 36 8.85 -4.70 2.46
N PHE A 37 7.63 -4.15 2.35
CA PHE A 37 6.52 -4.81 1.66
C PHE A 37 6.90 -5.24 0.24
N GLN A 38 7.50 -4.35 -0.56
CA GLN A 38 7.90 -4.65 -1.94
C GLN A 38 8.93 -5.78 -2.03
N ALA A 39 9.89 -5.81 -1.11
CA ALA A 39 10.87 -6.91 -1.04
C ALA A 39 10.20 -8.23 -0.64
N VAL A 40 9.39 -8.22 0.42
CA VAL A 40 8.72 -9.42 0.94
C VAL A 40 7.72 -9.99 -0.07
N ILE A 41 6.94 -9.16 -0.76
CA ILE A 41 6.00 -9.63 -1.78
C ILE A 41 6.71 -10.17 -3.02
N ALA A 42 7.88 -9.62 -3.38
CA ALA A 42 8.69 -10.16 -4.46
C ALA A 42 9.23 -11.56 -4.12
N VAL A 43 9.66 -11.79 -2.87
CA VAL A 43 10.03 -13.13 -2.37
C VAL A 43 8.84 -14.08 -2.43
N ALA A 44 7.65 -13.64 -1.98
CA ALA A 44 6.44 -14.45 -2.07
C ALA A 44 6.08 -14.82 -3.53
N ALA A 45 6.26 -13.88 -4.46
CA ALA A 45 6.05 -14.13 -5.89
C ALA A 45 7.04 -15.17 -6.44
N GLY A 46 8.32 -15.09 -6.05
CA GLY A 46 9.32 -16.11 -6.41
C GLY A 46 8.96 -17.50 -5.89
N LEU A 47 8.57 -17.60 -4.61
CA LEU A 47 8.16 -18.88 -3.99
C LEU A 47 6.87 -19.46 -4.60
N SER A 48 5.99 -18.62 -5.14
CA SER A 48 4.74 -19.04 -5.81
C SER A 48 4.84 -19.09 -7.33
N PHE A 49 6.02 -18.93 -7.92
CA PHE A 49 6.19 -18.83 -9.36
C PHE A 49 5.61 -20.04 -10.12
N PHE A 50 5.84 -21.26 -9.61
CA PHE A 50 5.30 -22.48 -10.21
C PHE A 50 3.78 -22.62 -10.08
N GLN A 51 3.16 -21.87 -9.16
CA GLN A 51 1.70 -21.84 -8.98
C GLN A 51 1.00 -20.94 -10.00
N ILE A 52 1.74 -20.20 -10.83
CA ILE A 52 1.17 -19.31 -11.86
C ILE A 52 0.21 -20.04 -12.81
N ARG A 53 0.43 -21.34 -13.07
CA ARG A 53 -0.43 -22.18 -13.91
C ARG A 53 -1.83 -22.41 -13.33
N ARG A 54 -1.98 -22.25 -12.01
CA ARG A 54 -3.26 -22.39 -11.30
C ARG A 54 -4.01 -21.07 -11.15
N VAL A 55 -3.33 -19.96 -11.36
CA VAL A 55 -3.88 -18.62 -11.16
C VAL A 55 -4.27 -18.00 -12.49
N ARG A 56 -5.55 -17.61 -12.62
CA ARG A 56 -5.99 -16.78 -13.74
C ARG A 56 -5.47 -15.35 -13.53
N ILE A 57 -4.48 -14.95 -14.31
CA ILE A 57 -3.95 -13.58 -14.28
C ILE A 57 -5.03 -12.63 -14.83
N PRO A 58 -5.47 -11.62 -14.05
CA PRO A 58 -6.49 -10.68 -14.49
C PRO A 58 -5.92 -9.74 -15.55
N THR A 59 -6.79 -9.21 -16.42
CA THR A 59 -6.42 -8.25 -17.47
C THR A 59 -5.71 -7.02 -16.88
N SER A 60 -6.07 -6.60 -15.67
CA SER A 60 -5.40 -5.48 -14.98
C SER A 60 -3.91 -5.70 -14.76
N ALA A 61 -3.47 -6.93 -14.49
CA ALA A 61 -2.04 -7.22 -14.35
C ALA A 61 -1.31 -7.18 -15.69
N TRP A 62 -1.93 -7.65 -16.77
CA TRP A 62 -1.38 -7.49 -18.11
C TRP A 62 -1.26 -6.03 -18.52
N VAL A 63 -2.24 -5.20 -18.16
CA VAL A 63 -2.17 -3.74 -18.35
C VAL A 63 -1.00 -3.15 -17.55
N LEU A 64 -0.77 -3.57 -16.31
CA LEU A 64 0.41 -3.12 -15.53
C LEU A 64 1.73 -3.50 -16.21
N VAL A 65 1.83 -4.70 -16.79
CA VAL A 65 3.02 -5.12 -17.55
C VAL A 65 3.19 -4.30 -18.82
N ALA A 66 2.10 -4.05 -19.57
CA ALA A 66 2.14 -3.21 -20.76
C ALA A 66 2.55 -1.78 -20.42
N LEU A 67 2.03 -1.21 -19.33
CA LEU A 67 2.42 0.11 -18.83
C LEU A 67 3.90 0.13 -18.41
N ALA A 68 4.38 -0.92 -17.74
CA ALA A 68 5.79 -1.05 -17.39
C ALA A 68 6.68 -1.05 -18.64
N PHE A 69 6.26 -1.75 -19.70
CA PHE A 69 6.95 -1.79 -20.98
C PHE A 69 6.95 -0.42 -21.69
N VAL A 70 5.78 0.22 -21.81
CA VAL A 70 5.65 1.56 -22.41
C VAL A 70 6.51 2.58 -21.65
N MET A 71 6.54 2.52 -20.32
CA MET A 71 7.39 3.37 -19.50
C MET A 71 8.87 3.09 -19.74
N GLY A 72 9.26 1.82 -19.87
CA GLY A 72 10.62 1.43 -20.23
C GLY A 72 11.07 2.01 -21.56
N LEU A 73 10.23 1.87 -22.60
CA LEU A 73 10.49 2.47 -23.91
C LEU A 73 10.57 3.99 -23.83
N SER A 74 9.65 4.64 -23.10
CA SER A 74 9.65 6.08 -22.93
C SER A 74 10.94 6.59 -22.29
N VAL A 75 11.40 5.96 -21.19
CA VAL A 75 12.67 6.31 -20.55
C VAL A 75 13.87 6.03 -21.44
N PHE A 76 13.84 4.93 -22.21
CA PHE A 76 14.91 4.56 -23.13
C PHE A 76 15.06 5.56 -24.29
N PHE A 77 13.96 5.93 -24.96
CA PHE A 77 14.01 6.88 -26.08
C PHE A 77 14.28 8.32 -25.63
N ASN A 78 13.93 8.68 -24.40
CA ASN A 78 14.17 10.01 -23.83
C ASN A 78 15.35 10.03 -22.85
N PHE A 79 16.25 9.04 -22.91
CA PHE A 79 17.28 8.83 -21.89
C PHE A 79 18.19 10.05 -21.70
N SER A 80 18.50 10.77 -22.79
CA SER A 80 19.33 11.99 -22.78
C SER A 80 18.62 13.24 -22.23
N LEU A 81 17.29 13.24 -22.17
CA LEU A 81 16.50 14.37 -21.67
C LEU A 81 16.34 14.34 -20.15
N TYR A 82 16.55 13.18 -19.52
CA TYR A 82 16.46 13.04 -18.07
C TYR A 82 17.79 13.39 -17.39
N GLU A 83 17.74 14.19 -16.32
CA GLU A 83 18.91 14.39 -15.46
C GLU A 83 19.38 13.09 -14.79
N ARG A 84 18.44 12.16 -14.51
CA ARG A 84 18.70 10.91 -13.78
C ARG A 84 17.89 9.74 -14.38
N PRO A 85 18.20 9.31 -15.60
CA PRO A 85 17.40 8.34 -16.35
C PRO A 85 17.29 6.98 -15.64
N TRP A 86 18.37 6.52 -15.00
CA TRP A 86 18.34 5.28 -14.21
C TRP A 86 17.34 5.33 -13.05
N LYS A 87 17.20 6.47 -12.37
CA LYS A 87 16.19 6.61 -11.31
C LYS A 87 14.78 6.51 -11.88
N ALA A 88 14.52 7.08 -13.06
CA ALA A 88 13.23 6.96 -13.74
C ALA A 88 12.97 5.52 -14.18
N PHE A 89 13.98 4.85 -14.76
CA PHE A 89 13.91 3.45 -15.17
C PHE A 89 13.57 2.53 -13.98
N PHE A 90 14.23 2.71 -12.83
CA PHE A 90 13.92 1.91 -11.64
C PHE A 90 12.51 2.14 -11.07
N LYS A 91 11.79 3.20 -11.45
CA LYS A 91 10.37 3.36 -11.06
C LYS A 91 9.45 2.36 -11.75
N ILE A 92 9.86 1.77 -12.88
CA ILE A 92 9.10 0.73 -13.57
C ILE A 92 8.81 -0.46 -12.65
N ARG A 93 9.71 -0.73 -11.69
CA ARG A 93 9.55 -1.80 -10.70
C ARG A 93 8.25 -1.71 -9.92
N TYR A 94 7.68 -0.51 -9.71
CA TYR A 94 6.43 -0.35 -8.96
C TYR A 94 5.24 -1.00 -9.70
N TYR A 95 5.23 -0.91 -11.02
CA TYR A 95 4.23 -1.57 -11.87
C TYR A 95 4.44 -3.08 -11.90
N LEU A 96 5.70 -3.51 -12.02
CA LEU A 96 6.06 -4.93 -12.03
C LEU A 96 5.75 -5.60 -10.69
N VAL A 97 6.03 -4.95 -9.56
CA VAL A 97 5.65 -5.45 -8.23
C VAL A 97 4.14 -5.62 -8.13
N GLY A 98 3.35 -4.65 -8.64
CA GLY A 98 1.90 -4.78 -8.71
C GLY A 98 1.46 -6.00 -9.52
N ALA A 99 1.99 -6.18 -10.72
CA ALA A 99 1.66 -7.32 -11.58
C ALA A 99 2.09 -8.66 -10.97
N LEU A 100 3.33 -8.76 -10.47
CA LEU A 100 3.88 -9.97 -9.87
C LEU A 100 3.19 -10.34 -8.57
N SER A 101 2.63 -9.37 -7.83
CA SER A 101 1.91 -9.64 -6.58
C SER A 101 0.61 -10.42 -6.77
N ILE A 102 0.03 -10.45 -7.98
CA ILE A 102 -1.23 -11.16 -8.23
C ILE A 102 -1.13 -12.65 -7.89
N VAL A 103 -0.03 -13.31 -8.27
CA VAL A 103 0.13 -14.76 -8.05
C VAL A 103 0.12 -15.10 -6.56
N PRO A 104 1.02 -14.54 -5.72
CA PRO A 104 1.02 -14.84 -4.29
C PRO A 104 -0.28 -14.39 -3.60
N LEU A 105 -0.87 -13.26 -4.01
CA LEU A 105 -2.13 -12.79 -3.43
C LEU A 105 -3.31 -13.71 -3.78
N SER A 106 -3.43 -14.14 -5.04
CA SER A 106 -4.47 -15.07 -5.46
C SER A 106 -4.32 -16.40 -4.74
N PHE A 107 -3.10 -16.94 -4.68
CA PHE A 107 -2.84 -18.17 -3.94
C PHE A 107 -3.21 -18.03 -2.46
N TYR A 108 -2.78 -16.94 -1.82
CA TYR A 108 -3.06 -16.68 -0.41
C TYR A 108 -4.56 -16.58 -0.12
N PHE A 109 -5.31 -15.81 -0.90
CA PHE A 109 -6.72 -15.54 -0.64
C PHE A 109 -7.68 -16.62 -1.16
N ASN A 110 -7.33 -17.34 -2.22
CA ASN A 110 -8.23 -18.29 -2.87
C ASN A 110 -7.90 -19.75 -2.58
N GLU A 111 -6.62 -20.09 -2.36
CA GLU A 111 -6.21 -21.48 -2.10
C GLU A 111 -5.82 -21.73 -0.64
N TYR A 112 -5.12 -20.78 0.01
CA TYR A 112 -4.60 -21.00 1.36
C TYR A 112 -5.59 -20.65 2.47
N LEU A 113 -6.29 -19.51 2.36
CA LEU A 113 -7.26 -19.08 3.36
C LEU A 113 -8.65 -19.69 3.09
N SER A 114 -9.29 -20.20 4.15
CA SER A 114 -10.73 -20.50 4.09
C SER A 114 -11.54 -19.21 3.93
N ARG A 115 -12.79 -19.32 3.43
CA ARG A 115 -13.68 -18.16 3.21
C ARG A 115 -13.85 -17.30 4.47
N GLU A 116 -14.04 -17.95 5.62
CA GLU A 116 -14.17 -17.29 6.93
C GLU A 116 -12.86 -16.59 7.34
N LYS A 117 -11.72 -17.27 7.23
CA LYS A 117 -10.42 -16.69 7.58
C LYS A 117 -10.07 -15.51 6.67
N ARG A 118 -10.40 -15.60 5.38
CA ARG A 118 -10.21 -14.50 4.42
C ARG A 118 -10.96 -13.25 4.84
N GLU A 119 -12.23 -13.38 5.23
CA GLU A 119 -13.02 -12.24 5.69
C GLU A 119 -12.41 -11.60 6.94
N VAL A 120 -12.00 -12.42 7.92
CA VAL A 120 -11.34 -11.93 9.14
C VAL A 120 -10.03 -11.22 8.84
N VAL A 121 -9.19 -11.79 7.96
CA VAL A 121 -7.91 -11.19 7.57
C VAL A 121 -8.11 -9.87 6.84
N LEU A 122 -9.00 -9.81 5.85
CA LEU A 122 -9.29 -8.57 5.11
C LEU A 122 -9.82 -7.48 6.04
N ARG A 123 -10.75 -7.84 6.95
CA ARG A 123 -11.25 -6.91 7.97
C ARG A 123 -10.13 -6.36 8.84
N ARG A 124 -9.24 -7.22 9.35
CA ARG A 124 -8.11 -6.79 10.20
C ARG A 124 -7.11 -5.93 9.45
N LEU A 125 -6.78 -6.29 8.21
CA LEU A 125 -5.85 -5.51 7.38
C LEU A 125 -6.43 -4.12 7.08
N PHE A 126 -7.72 -4.04 6.76
CA PHE A 126 -8.40 -2.77 6.55
C PHE A 126 -8.45 -1.94 7.84
N GLN A 127 -8.81 -2.54 8.98
CA GLN A 127 -8.80 -1.87 10.28
C GLN A 127 -7.41 -1.31 10.63
N LEU A 128 -6.37 -2.11 10.39
CA LEU A 128 -4.99 -1.72 10.61
C LEU A 128 -4.55 -0.58 9.69
N LEU A 129 -4.94 -0.63 8.41
CA LEU A 129 -4.68 0.44 7.45
C LEU A 129 -5.30 1.76 7.90
N VAL A 130 -6.58 1.75 8.30
CA VAL A 130 -7.26 2.97 8.74
C VAL A 130 -6.68 3.49 10.05
N LEU A 131 -6.35 2.60 10.99
CA LEU A 131 -5.70 2.99 12.24
C LEU A 131 -4.33 3.61 12.00
N ALA A 132 -3.49 2.97 11.19
CA ALA A 132 -2.17 3.47 10.84
C ALA A 132 -2.27 4.83 10.12
N ALA A 133 -3.20 4.96 9.17
CA ALA A 133 -3.46 6.20 8.46
C ALA A 133 -3.85 7.34 9.41
N ASN A 134 -4.79 7.10 10.33
CA ASN A 134 -5.23 8.09 11.30
C ASN A 134 -4.10 8.49 12.26
N LEU A 135 -3.34 7.52 12.77
CA LEU A 135 -2.19 7.81 13.64
C LEU A 135 -1.13 8.64 12.91
N GLY A 136 -0.81 8.27 11.66
CA GLY A 136 0.12 9.02 10.81
C GLY A 136 -0.35 10.45 10.56
N ALA A 137 -1.64 10.60 10.23
CA ALA A 137 -2.30 11.87 9.97
C ALA A 137 -2.32 12.78 11.21
N VAL A 138 -2.78 12.27 12.35
CA VAL A 138 -2.83 13.02 13.62
C VAL A 138 -1.42 13.40 14.08
N SER A 139 -0.46 12.48 14.01
CA SER A 139 0.94 12.78 14.31
C SER A 139 1.51 13.87 13.40
N GLY A 140 1.13 13.85 12.11
CA GLY A 140 1.50 14.88 11.15
C GLY A 140 0.90 16.26 11.48
N MET A 141 -0.38 16.30 11.85
CA MET A 141 -1.05 17.53 12.28
C MET A 141 -0.42 18.11 13.56
N ILE A 142 -0.11 17.27 14.55
CA ILE A 142 0.61 17.68 15.76
C ILE A 142 1.98 18.25 15.39
N GLY A 143 2.72 17.57 14.50
CA GLY A 143 4.00 18.06 14.00
C GLY A 143 3.90 19.41 13.29
N TYR A 144 2.82 19.65 12.54
CA TYR A 144 2.59 20.90 11.83
C TYR A 144 2.34 22.06 12.79
N TRP A 145 1.56 21.86 13.85
CA TRP A 145 1.23 22.93 14.81
C TRP A 145 2.28 23.14 15.89
N THR A 146 2.96 22.08 16.36
CA THR A 146 3.87 22.16 17.50
C THR A 146 5.35 22.12 17.11
N GLY A 147 5.67 21.76 15.86
CA GLY A 147 7.04 21.48 15.43
C GLY A 147 7.62 20.18 15.97
N PHE A 148 6.84 19.34 16.66
CA PHE A 148 7.24 18.03 17.18
C PHE A 148 6.33 16.91 16.68
N ASN A 149 6.90 15.86 16.10
CA ASN A 149 6.14 14.73 15.58
C ASN A 149 6.20 13.54 16.57
N PRO A 150 5.07 13.15 17.21
CA PRO A 150 5.08 12.15 18.27
C PRO A 150 5.42 10.73 17.80
N LEU A 151 5.08 10.36 16.56
CA LEU A 151 5.49 9.04 16.02
C LEU A 151 6.97 8.98 15.67
N ARG A 152 7.57 10.12 15.28
CA ARG A 152 9.01 10.19 15.00
C ARG A 152 9.84 10.45 16.27
N LEU A 153 9.22 10.97 17.33
CA LEU A 153 9.88 11.46 18.53
C LEU A 153 10.98 12.49 18.22
N ALA A 154 10.73 13.35 17.23
CA ALA A 154 11.70 14.34 16.76
C ALA A 154 11.02 15.65 16.35
N GLN A 155 11.80 16.73 16.39
CA GLN A 155 11.38 18.00 15.81
C GLN A 155 11.29 17.91 14.28
N VAL A 156 10.31 18.62 13.73
CA VAL A 156 9.98 18.64 12.32
C VAL A 156 9.81 20.07 11.83
N ASP A 157 10.21 20.31 10.59
CA ASP A 157 9.96 21.59 9.92
C ASP A 157 8.45 21.71 9.67
N THR A 158 7.83 22.71 10.28
CA THR A 158 6.38 22.97 10.22
C THR A 158 5.91 23.37 8.81
N HIS A 159 6.78 23.95 7.99
CA HIS A 159 6.44 24.41 6.65
C HIS A 159 6.70 23.36 5.58
N ARG A 160 7.61 22.41 5.86
CA ARG A 160 8.07 21.46 4.84
C ARG A 160 8.12 20.01 5.25
N ASN A 161 8.12 19.59 6.51
CA ASN A 161 8.38 18.18 6.87
C ASN A 161 7.62 17.71 8.12
N ALA A 162 6.41 18.22 8.35
CA ALA A 162 5.60 17.90 9.52
C ALA A 162 5.03 16.47 9.56
N GLY A 163 4.97 15.76 8.42
CA GLY A 163 4.44 14.41 8.31
C GLY A 163 5.30 13.34 8.99
N THR A 164 4.76 12.12 9.08
CA THR A 164 5.49 10.97 9.65
C THR A 164 6.80 10.74 8.88
N PHE A 165 7.93 10.69 9.61
CA PHE A 165 9.30 10.55 9.09
C PHE A 165 9.89 11.72 8.28
N GLY A 166 9.47 12.96 8.54
CA GLY A 166 10.16 14.14 7.99
C GLY A 166 9.91 14.34 6.50
N LEU A 167 8.72 13.94 6.06
CA LEU A 167 8.19 14.22 4.75
C LEU A 167 7.21 15.38 4.94
N SER A 168 7.17 16.32 4.00
CA SER A 168 6.06 17.28 3.91
C SER A 168 4.74 16.52 3.90
N ILE A 169 3.62 17.19 3.77
CA ILE A 169 2.41 16.50 3.33
C ILE A 169 2.53 16.05 1.85
N THR A 170 3.64 15.38 1.49
CA THR A 170 3.98 14.71 0.23
C THR A 170 2.96 13.60 -0.08
N TYR A 171 2.25 13.15 0.94
CA TYR A 171 1.12 12.24 0.80
C TYR A 171 -0.21 12.96 0.66
N GLY A 172 -0.29 14.26 0.40
CA GLY A 172 -1.58 14.90 0.10
C GLY A 172 -2.35 14.15 -1.00
N HIS A 173 -1.63 13.64 -2.01
CA HIS A 173 -2.19 12.73 -3.01
C HIS A 173 -2.69 11.40 -2.42
N SER A 174 -1.90 10.72 -1.59
CA SER A 174 -2.32 9.45 -0.98
C SER A 174 -3.42 9.62 0.07
N ILE A 175 -3.43 10.73 0.81
CA ILE A 175 -4.49 11.13 1.73
C ILE A 175 -5.75 11.43 0.93
N ALA A 176 -5.66 12.14 -0.20
CA ALA A 176 -6.81 12.37 -1.07
C ALA A 176 -7.41 11.05 -1.59
N TRP A 177 -6.58 10.15 -2.12
CA TRP A 177 -7.02 8.81 -2.52
C TRP A 177 -7.64 8.03 -1.35
N PHE A 178 -7.04 8.15 -0.16
CA PHE A 178 -7.57 7.54 1.05
C PHE A 178 -8.90 8.16 1.49
N SER A 179 -9.10 9.48 1.36
CA SER A 179 -10.38 10.15 1.61
C SER A 179 -11.46 9.63 0.67
N VAL A 180 -11.16 9.54 -0.63
CA VAL A 180 -12.08 8.98 -1.64
C VAL A 180 -12.45 7.55 -1.28
N PHE A 181 -11.47 6.75 -0.84
CA PHE A 181 -11.69 5.39 -0.39
C PHE A 181 -12.61 5.32 0.84
N LEU A 182 -12.36 6.11 1.88
CA LEU A 182 -13.20 6.16 3.08
C LEU A 182 -14.64 6.64 2.79
N ILE A 183 -14.79 7.65 1.94
CA ILE A 183 -16.10 8.15 1.50
C ILE A 183 -16.87 7.08 0.72
N SER A 184 -16.18 6.34 -0.16
CA SER A 184 -16.78 5.21 -0.88
C SER A 184 -17.30 4.14 0.08
N PHE A 185 -16.55 3.84 1.15
CA PHE A 185 -17.00 2.95 2.22
C PHE A 185 -18.21 3.52 2.99
N TRP A 186 -18.25 4.82 3.25
CA TRP A 186 -19.36 5.47 3.94
C TRP A 186 -20.67 5.37 3.17
N PHE A 187 -20.64 5.55 1.85
CA PHE A 187 -21.82 5.36 1.00
C PHE A 187 -22.32 3.91 1.02
N HIS A 188 -21.39 2.96 1.13
CA HIS A 188 -21.71 1.53 1.21
C HIS A 188 -21.78 1.01 2.66
N ARG A 189 -21.88 1.88 3.67
CA ARG A 189 -21.73 1.50 5.09
C ARG A 189 -22.71 0.42 5.56
N LYS A 190 -23.92 0.33 4.97
CA LYS A 190 -24.88 -0.74 5.28
C LYS A 190 -24.34 -2.14 4.96
N GLN A 191 -23.51 -2.27 3.92
CA GLN A 191 -22.88 -3.53 3.53
C GLN A 191 -21.67 -3.85 4.43
N TRP A 192 -20.98 -2.81 4.92
CA TRP A 192 -19.71 -2.92 5.65
C TRP A 192 -19.81 -2.64 7.15
N SER A 193 -21.02 -2.41 7.69
CA SER A 193 -21.24 -2.08 9.11
C SER A 193 -20.75 -3.18 10.06
N LYS A 194 -20.71 -4.43 9.58
CA LYS A 194 -20.12 -5.55 10.32
C LYS A 194 -18.59 -5.44 10.46
N TRP A 195 -17.94 -4.73 9.55
CA TRP A 195 -16.48 -4.59 9.51
C TRP A 195 -16.01 -3.44 10.40
N PHE A 196 -16.82 -2.38 10.54
CA PHE A 196 -16.45 -1.17 11.27
C PHE A 196 -17.63 -0.51 12.01
N PRO A 197 -17.40 0.00 13.24
CA PRO A 197 -18.30 0.98 13.83
C PRO A 197 -18.40 2.24 12.98
N ASP A 198 -19.62 2.69 12.69
CA ASP A 198 -19.88 3.89 11.88
C ASP A 198 -19.16 5.13 12.42
N LEU A 199 -19.08 5.27 13.75
CA LEU A 199 -18.37 6.37 14.40
C LEU A 199 -16.90 6.40 14.02
N TYR A 200 -16.23 5.25 13.96
CA TYR A 200 -14.82 5.21 13.62
C TYR A 200 -14.57 5.60 12.16
N LEU A 201 -15.44 5.18 11.24
CA LEU A 201 -15.36 5.58 9.84
C LEU A 201 -15.58 7.10 9.69
N ALA A 202 -16.57 7.66 10.39
CA ALA A 202 -16.83 9.09 10.42
C ALA A 202 -15.62 9.89 10.94
N VAL A 203 -15.04 9.46 12.07
CA VAL A 203 -13.82 10.07 12.63
C VAL A 203 -12.67 10.02 11.63
N SER A 204 -12.47 8.88 10.96
CA SER A 204 -11.40 8.72 9.96
C SER A 204 -11.58 9.66 8.77
N ILE A 205 -12.82 9.87 8.32
CA ILE A 205 -13.14 10.83 7.24
C ILE A 205 -12.81 12.26 7.67
N VAL A 206 -13.21 12.65 8.88
CA VAL A 206 -12.94 13.99 9.41
C VAL A 206 -11.43 14.22 9.57
N VAL A 207 -10.70 13.27 10.16
CA VAL A 207 -9.24 13.33 10.29
C VAL A 207 -8.58 13.45 8.92
N SER A 208 -9.01 12.64 7.94
CA SER A 208 -8.47 12.67 6.59
C SER A 208 -8.75 14.00 5.88
N ALA A 209 -9.94 14.58 6.04
CA ALA A 209 -10.31 15.87 5.47
C ALA A 209 -9.51 17.04 6.06
N ILE A 210 -9.36 17.08 7.40
CA ILE A 210 -8.52 18.09 8.06
C ILE A 210 -7.07 17.94 7.61
N SER A 211 -6.57 16.70 7.54
CA SER A 211 -5.19 16.45 7.10
C SER A 211 -4.95 16.87 5.66
N LEU A 212 -5.94 16.71 4.79
CA LEU A 212 -5.89 17.20 3.41
C LEU A 212 -5.92 18.73 3.37
N PHE A 213 -6.75 19.38 4.18
CA PHE A 213 -6.78 20.84 4.28
C PHE A 213 -5.45 21.42 4.79
N THR A 214 -4.87 20.82 5.84
CA THR A 214 -3.56 21.22 6.39
C THR A 214 -2.38 20.78 5.51
N SER A 215 -2.64 20.00 4.45
CA SER A 215 -1.58 19.49 3.58
C SER A 215 -0.86 20.57 2.79
N HIS A 216 -1.46 21.77 2.66
CA HIS A 216 -0.97 22.87 1.83
C HIS A 216 -0.37 22.38 0.51
N THR A 217 -1.05 21.40 -0.12
CA THR A 217 -0.63 20.85 -1.39
C THR A 217 -0.80 21.95 -2.45
N ARG A 218 0.31 22.61 -2.79
CA ARG A 218 0.52 23.19 -4.11
C ARG A 218 0.95 22.09 -5.07
#